data_AF-A0A183H9A9-F1
#
_entry.id   AF-A0A183H9A9-F1
#
_cell.length_a   1.000
_cell.length_b   1.000
_cell.length_c   1.000
_cell.angle_alpha   90.00
_cell.angle_beta   90.00
_cell.angle_gamma   90.00
#
_symmetry.space_group_name_H-M   'P 1'
#
loop_
_entity.id
_entity.type
_entity.pdbx_description
1 polymer ?
#
loop_
_entity_poly.entity_id
_entity_poly.type
_entity_poly.pdbx_seq_one_letter_code
_entity_poly.pdbx_strand_id
1 'polypeptide(L)'
;LKIDDGKALKFEVVGTRNRAKEVEGQLCQSLEKLRINYADLYLIHMPTSFDVIIWMRQRFHFLRGMEDVFKKGLTKAIGVSNFSIKQIERVKSQLLRKIIMFRNRTVIFHEYSIWTSFFKFCVILGECHLYLPQFALHEVCKNHDISLTSSASFESPGRVDYEVPNREYLIERDIAVIPKSVKEHGVKENFEIFDFELTESEVKGCKNVKHCQHLFLFDYMTNHPEDPFKDERK
;
A
#
# COMPACT_ATOMS: atom_id res chain seq x y z
N LEU A 1 -22.91 16.30 -2.55
CA LEU A 1 -22.02 15.35 -3.23
C LEU A 1 -22.73 14.80 -4.46
N LYS A 2 -22.71 15.53 -5.57
CA LYS A 2 -23.04 14.97 -6.89
C LYS A 2 -21.77 14.27 -7.39
N ILE A 3 -21.93 13.04 -7.83
CA ILE A 3 -20.90 12.26 -8.51
C ILE A 3 -20.88 12.82 -9.94
N ASP A 4 -20.02 13.82 -10.19
CA ASP A 4 -19.90 14.45 -11.50
C ASP A 4 -19.05 13.60 -12.44
N ASP A 5 -19.66 13.28 -13.59
CA ASP A 5 -19.10 13.04 -14.92
C ASP A 5 -17.57 12.97 -15.04
N GLY A 6 -17.01 11.81 -14.68
CA GLY A 6 -15.83 11.28 -15.37
C GLY A 6 -14.46 11.87 -15.01
N LYS A 7 -14.29 12.51 -13.84
CA LYS A 7 -12.95 12.95 -13.39
C LYS A 7 -12.54 12.30 -12.05
N ALA A 8 -11.76 11.24 -12.19
CA ALA A 8 -10.79 10.65 -11.24
C ALA A 8 -11.17 10.64 -9.74
N LEU A 9 -12.10 9.76 -9.36
CA LEU A 9 -12.10 9.21 -8.00
C LEU A 9 -11.11 8.06 -7.96
N LYS A 10 -9.95 8.25 -7.31
CA LYS A 10 -9.03 7.15 -7.00
C LYS A 10 -9.71 6.23 -6.00
N PHE A 11 -10.33 5.17 -6.50
CA PHE A 11 -10.88 4.12 -5.63
C PHE A 11 -9.79 3.12 -5.32
N GLU A 12 -9.44 3.08 -4.05
CA GLU A 12 -8.63 2.02 -3.47
C GLU A 12 -9.57 0.96 -2.90
N VAL A 13 -9.39 -0.28 -3.37
CA VAL A 13 -10.13 -1.43 -2.82
C VAL A 13 -9.12 -2.37 -2.19
N VAL A 14 -9.49 -2.91 -1.04
CA VAL A 14 -8.60 -3.73 -0.21
C VAL A 14 -9.23 -5.10 0.01
N GLY A 15 -8.54 -6.16 -0.44
CA GLY A 15 -8.98 -7.55 -0.31
C GLY A 15 -8.43 -8.23 0.94
N THR A 16 -9.25 -9.03 1.64
CA THR A 16 -8.88 -9.74 2.88
C THR A 16 -8.68 -11.24 2.71
N ARG A 17 -9.05 -11.79 1.54
CA ARG A 17 -8.79 -13.19 1.19
C ARG A 17 -7.76 -13.27 0.06
N ASN A 18 -6.65 -13.93 0.36
CA ASN A 18 -5.47 -13.93 -0.51
C ASN A 18 -5.36 -15.16 -1.42
N ARG A 19 -6.40 -16.03 -1.50
CA ARG A 19 -6.36 -17.15 -2.46
C ARG A 19 -6.61 -16.61 -3.87
N ALA A 20 -5.80 -17.04 -4.85
CA ALA A 20 -5.89 -16.58 -6.24
C ALA A 20 -7.34 -16.53 -6.77
N LYS A 21 -8.09 -17.63 -6.55
CA LYS A 21 -9.46 -17.82 -7.01
C LYS A 21 -10.49 -16.87 -6.35
N GLU A 22 -10.13 -16.23 -5.24
CA GLU A 22 -11.02 -15.34 -4.47
C GLU A 22 -10.74 -13.87 -4.74
N VAL A 23 -9.60 -13.55 -5.35
CA VAL A 23 -9.16 -12.17 -5.58
C VAL A 23 -10.18 -11.42 -6.44
N GLU A 24 -10.58 -12.02 -7.57
CA GLU A 24 -11.54 -11.43 -8.50
C GLU A 24 -12.93 -11.29 -7.88
N GLY A 25 -13.44 -12.34 -7.23
CA GLY A 25 -14.78 -12.29 -6.62
C GLY A 25 -14.91 -11.19 -5.56
N GLN A 26 -13.85 -10.96 -4.76
CA GLN A 26 -13.83 -9.86 -3.79
C GLN A 26 -13.79 -8.49 -4.45
N LEU A 27 -12.95 -8.32 -5.48
CA LEU A 27 -12.89 -7.06 -6.21
C LEU A 27 -14.25 -6.75 -6.84
N CYS A 28 -14.85 -7.71 -7.55
CA CYS A 28 -16.17 -7.54 -8.16
C CYS A 28 -17.25 -7.17 -7.13
N GLN A 29 -17.26 -7.80 -5.95
CA GLN A 29 -18.19 -7.45 -4.89
C GLN A 29 -17.99 -6.01 -4.39
N SER A 30 -16.75 -5.56 -4.27
CA SER A 30 -16.45 -4.18 -3.88
C SER A 30 -16.85 -3.17 -4.96
N LEU A 31 -16.58 -3.48 -6.24
CA LEU A 31 -16.98 -2.67 -7.39
C LEU A 31 -18.51 -2.52 -7.45
N GLU A 32 -19.26 -3.60 -7.21
CA GLU A 32 -20.72 -3.60 -7.14
C GLU A 32 -21.24 -2.71 -6.00
N LYS A 33 -20.68 -2.86 -4.79
CA LYS A 33 -21.05 -2.03 -3.62
C LYS A 33 -20.77 -0.55 -3.86
N LEU A 34 -19.66 -0.23 -4.51
CA LEU A 34 -19.24 1.14 -4.82
C LEU A 34 -19.94 1.69 -6.08
N ARG A 35 -20.66 0.85 -6.84
CA ARG A 35 -21.31 1.19 -8.11
C ARG A 35 -20.35 1.79 -9.14
N ILE A 36 -19.16 1.18 -9.26
CA ILE A 36 -18.11 1.54 -10.21
C ILE A 36 -17.70 0.32 -11.03
N ASN A 37 -17.16 0.53 -12.23
CA ASN A 37 -16.82 -0.57 -13.15
C ASN A 37 -15.34 -1.00 -13.05
N TYR A 38 -14.49 -0.18 -12.45
CA TYR A 38 -13.08 -0.47 -12.23
C TYR A 38 -12.56 0.31 -11.00
N ALA A 39 -11.45 -0.14 -10.42
CA ALA A 39 -10.71 0.57 -9.37
C ALA A 39 -9.37 1.09 -9.91
N ASP A 40 -8.96 2.32 -9.57
CA ASP A 40 -7.63 2.80 -9.99
C ASP A 40 -6.50 2.01 -9.32
N LEU A 41 -6.72 1.53 -8.09
CA LEU A 41 -5.75 0.72 -7.34
C LEU A 41 -6.46 -0.39 -6.56
N TYR A 42 -5.96 -1.62 -6.66
CA TYR A 42 -6.40 -2.74 -5.84
C TYR A 42 -5.26 -3.33 -5.01
N LEU A 43 -5.51 -3.53 -3.72
CA LEU A 43 -4.48 -3.94 -2.76
C LEU A 43 -4.83 -5.25 -2.06
N ILE A 44 -3.79 -6.02 -1.78
CA ILE A 44 -3.84 -7.05 -0.75
C ILE A 44 -3.66 -6.38 0.62
N HIS A 45 -4.63 -6.54 1.52
CA HIS A 45 -4.66 -5.82 2.79
C HIS A 45 -3.52 -6.17 3.76
N MET A 46 -3.20 -7.46 3.81
CA MET A 46 -2.28 -8.07 4.75
C MET A 46 -1.60 -9.25 4.06
N PRO A 47 -0.39 -9.67 4.47
CA PRO A 47 0.32 -10.80 3.86
C PRO A 47 -0.36 -12.16 4.09
N THR A 48 -1.51 -12.20 4.77
CA THR A 48 -2.20 -13.42 5.22
C THR A 48 -3.66 -13.48 4.80
N SER A 49 -4.15 -14.71 4.61
CA SER A 49 -5.58 -15.02 4.50
C SER A 49 -6.03 -15.64 5.81
N PHE A 50 -7.07 -15.12 6.47
CA PHE A 50 -7.56 -15.56 7.80
C PHE A 50 -8.11 -17.01 7.90
N ASP A 51 -7.77 -17.91 6.98
CA ASP A 51 -8.30 -19.27 6.92
C ASP A 51 -7.28 -20.28 7.47
N VAL A 52 -7.55 -20.81 8.68
CA VAL A 52 -6.55 -21.42 9.57
C VAL A 52 -6.05 -22.80 9.12
N ILE A 53 -6.77 -23.44 8.21
CA ILE A 53 -6.57 -24.88 7.91
C ILE A 53 -5.63 -25.09 6.71
N ILE A 54 -5.34 -24.04 5.92
CA ILE A 54 -4.62 -24.13 4.64
C ILE A 54 -3.24 -23.44 4.68
N TRP A 55 -2.71 -23.12 5.88
CA TRP A 55 -1.44 -22.38 6.01
C TRP A 55 -0.22 -23.07 5.40
N MET A 56 -0.14 -24.40 5.46
CA MET A 56 1.08 -25.12 5.04
C MET A 56 1.25 -25.26 3.52
N ARG A 57 0.22 -24.97 2.71
CA ARG A 57 0.25 -25.31 1.27
C ARG A 57 0.20 -24.12 0.31
N GLN A 58 -0.06 -22.89 0.76
CA GLN A 58 -0.37 -21.78 -0.15
C GLN A 58 0.34 -20.46 0.18
N ARG A 59 1.67 -20.46 0.07
CA ARG A 59 2.48 -19.24 0.04
C ARG A 59 2.17 -18.42 -1.24
N PHE A 60 1.62 -17.22 -1.09
CA PHE A 60 1.57 -16.16 -2.13
C PHE A 60 0.79 -16.48 -3.43
N HIS A 61 -0.30 -17.24 -3.35
CA HIS A 61 -1.14 -17.50 -4.54
C HIS A 61 -1.92 -16.27 -5.02
N PHE A 62 -2.03 -15.20 -4.23
CA PHE A 62 -2.77 -14.00 -4.65
C PHE A 62 -2.21 -13.36 -5.92
N LEU A 63 -0.90 -13.47 -6.18
CA LEU A 63 -0.26 -12.79 -7.32
C LEU A 63 -0.92 -13.15 -8.65
N ARG A 64 -1.30 -14.42 -8.83
CA ARG A 64 -2.04 -14.83 -10.03
C ARG A 64 -3.40 -14.15 -10.13
N GLY A 65 -4.14 -14.09 -9.02
CA GLY A 65 -5.44 -13.40 -8.99
C GLY A 65 -5.29 -11.89 -9.25
N MET A 66 -4.26 -11.24 -8.69
CA MET A 66 -3.97 -9.81 -8.90
C MET A 66 -3.61 -9.53 -10.36
N GLU A 67 -2.78 -10.39 -10.98
CA GLU A 67 -2.47 -10.34 -12.40
C GLU A 67 -3.72 -10.49 -13.27
N ASP A 68 -4.62 -11.43 -12.92
CA ASP A 68 -5.83 -11.71 -13.68
C ASP A 68 -6.81 -10.53 -13.63
N VAL A 69 -7.05 -9.92 -12.46
CA VAL A 69 -7.96 -8.75 -12.35
C VAL A 69 -7.41 -7.52 -13.04
N PHE A 70 -6.08 -7.33 -13.05
CA PHE A 70 -5.43 -6.27 -13.80
C PHE A 70 -5.61 -6.49 -15.31
N LYS A 71 -5.32 -7.70 -15.81
CA LYS A 71 -5.47 -8.07 -17.23
C LYS A 71 -6.91 -7.91 -17.74
N LYS A 72 -7.89 -8.15 -16.88
CA LYS A 72 -9.32 -7.97 -17.18
C LYS A 72 -9.76 -6.50 -17.17
N GLY A 73 -8.88 -5.55 -16.80
CA GLY A 73 -9.20 -4.14 -16.71
C GLY A 73 -10.08 -3.77 -15.51
N LEU A 74 -10.25 -4.70 -14.54
CA LEU A 74 -11.00 -4.43 -13.31
C LEU A 74 -10.24 -3.47 -12.39
N THR A 75 -8.92 -3.36 -12.58
CA THR A 75 -8.10 -2.35 -11.93
C THR A 75 -6.96 -1.84 -12.82
N LYS A 76 -6.54 -0.60 -12.61
CA LYS A 76 -5.42 0.02 -13.34
C LYS A 76 -4.05 -0.15 -12.66
N ALA A 77 -4.03 -0.51 -11.39
CA ALA A 77 -2.81 -0.74 -10.62
C ALA A 77 -3.06 -1.76 -9.50
N ILE A 78 -2.02 -2.50 -9.14
CA ILE A 78 -2.07 -3.47 -8.05
C ILE A 78 -0.97 -3.19 -7.04
N GLY A 79 -1.22 -3.54 -5.79
CA GLY A 79 -0.28 -3.30 -4.71
C GLY A 79 -0.52 -4.17 -3.49
N VAL A 80 0.24 -3.86 -2.43
CA VAL A 80 0.17 -4.54 -1.14
C VAL A 80 0.13 -3.52 -0.02
N SER A 81 -0.49 -3.89 1.09
CA SER A 81 -0.54 -3.10 2.30
C SER A 81 -0.12 -3.91 3.51
N ASN A 82 0.60 -3.29 4.45
CA ASN A 82 1.07 -3.91 5.70
C ASN A 82 2.03 -5.10 5.47
N PHE A 83 2.94 -4.99 4.51
CA PHE A 83 3.98 -6.00 4.23
C PHE A 83 5.32 -5.51 4.76
N SER A 84 6.13 -6.42 5.29
CA SER A 84 7.52 -6.11 5.64
C SER A 84 8.41 -6.02 4.40
N ILE A 85 9.58 -5.39 4.54
CA ILE A 85 10.60 -5.29 3.46
C ILE A 85 10.89 -6.68 2.87
N LYS A 86 11.15 -7.68 3.72
CA LYS A 86 11.42 -9.07 3.30
C LYS A 86 10.26 -9.64 2.47
N GLN A 87 9.01 -9.31 2.81
CA GLN A 87 7.83 -9.79 2.07
C GLN A 87 7.67 -9.08 0.73
N ILE A 88 7.92 -7.76 0.68
CA ILE A 88 7.88 -6.94 -0.55
C ILE A 88 8.94 -7.44 -1.54
N GLU A 89 10.18 -7.62 -1.09
CA GLU A 89 11.27 -8.14 -1.92
C GLU A 89 10.94 -9.54 -2.47
N ARG A 90 10.34 -10.40 -1.63
CA ARG A 90 9.90 -11.72 -2.07
C ARG A 90 8.80 -11.63 -3.15
N VAL A 91 7.78 -10.79 -2.98
CA VAL A 91 6.74 -10.55 -4.00
C VAL A 91 7.37 -10.10 -5.32
N LYS A 92 8.27 -9.11 -5.26
CA LYS A 92 9.00 -8.63 -6.42
C LYS A 92 9.81 -9.73 -7.10
N SER A 93 10.54 -10.53 -6.33
CA SER A 93 11.36 -11.63 -6.88
C SER A 93 10.53 -12.68 -7.63
N GLN A 94 9.31 -12.96 -7.17
CA GLN A 94 8.40 -13.91 -7.82
C GLN A 94 7.85 -13.35 -9.14
N LEU A 95 7.53 -12.05 -9.18
CA LEU A 95 7.12 -11.36 -10.40
C LEU A 95 8.26 -11.32 -11.43
N LEU A 96 9.47 -10.96 -11.01
CA LEU A 96 10.66 -10.93 -11.87
C LEU A 96 11.02 -12.32 -12.43
N ARG A 97 10.93 -13.37 -11.60
CA ARG A 97 11.18 -14.75 -12.05
C ARG A 97 10.24 -15.17 -13.18
N LYS A 98 8.96 -14.80 -13.12
CA LYS A 98 8.02 -15.06 -14.22
C LYS A 98 8.48 -14.35 -15.49
N ILE A 99 8.84 -13.06 -15.39
CA ILE A 99 9.32 -12.26 -16.54
C ILE A 99 10.57 -12.91 -17.18
N ILE A 100 11.54 -13.33 -16.38
CA ILE A 100 12.78 -13.99 -16.87
C ILE A 100 12.48 -15.35 -17.52
N MET A 101 11.55 -16.16 -16.97
CA MET A 101 11.15 -17.43 -17.59
C MET A 101 10.48 -17.23 -18.96
N PHE A 102 9.71 -16.15 -19.15
CA PHE A 102 9.19 -15.77 -20.48
C PHE A 102 10.33 -15.39 -21.44
N ARG A 103 11.41 -14.78 -20.94
CA ARG A 103 12.56 -14.35 -21.76
C ARG A 103 13.36 -15.51 -22.38
N ASN A 104 13.35 -16.68 -21.74
CA ASN A 104 14.07 -17.88 -22.20
C ASN A 104 13.23 -18.79 -23.13
N ARG A 105 12.01 -18.39 -23.50
CA ARG A 105 11.21 -19.03 -24.55
C ARG A 105 11.04 -18.03 -25.68
N THR A 106 11.44 -18.39 -26.90
CA THR A 106 11.42 -17.56 -28.10
C THR A 106 10.00 -17.23 -28.58
N VAL A 107 9.20 -16.48 -27.81
CA VAL A 107 7.80 -16.18 -28.11
C VAL A 107 7.47 -14.76 -27.57
N ILE A 108 7.29 -13.83 -28.54
CA ILE A 108 6.55 -12.53 -28.49
C ILE A 108 7.17 -11.33 -27.73
N PHE A 109 7.86 -10.46 -28.47
CA PHE A 109 8.25 -9.09 -28.04
C PHE A 109 7.05 -8.15 -27.79
N HIS A 110 5.86 -8.46 -28.33
CA HIS A 110 4.64 -7.64 -28.19
C HIS A 110 3.93 -7.79 -26.82
N GLU A 111 4.03 -8.93 -26.15
CA GLU A 111 3.56 -9.06 -24.76
C GLU A 111 4.49 -8.28 -23.81
N TYR A 112 5.79 -8.21 -24.12
CA TYR A 112 6.83 -7.57 -23.29
C TYR A 112 6.60 -6.07 -23.02
N SER A 113 6.13 -5.31 -24.02
CA SER A 113 5.88 -3.86 -23.86
C SER A 113 4.68 -3.56 -22.94
N ILE A 114 3.77 -4.53 -22.78
CA ILE A 114 2.66 -4.43 -21.83
C ILE A 114 3.22 -4.64 -20.41
N TRP A 115 4.16 -5.58 -20.22
CA TRP A 115 4.73 -5.93 -18.91
C TRP A 115 5.61 -4.85 -18.24
N THR A 116 6.33 -4.02 -19.00
CA THR A 116 7.15 -2.92 -18.43
C THR A 116 6.33 -1.72 -17.97
N SER A 117 5.14 -1.50 -18.56
CA SER A 117 4.17 -0.49 -18.12
C SER A 117 3.18 -1.02 -17.07
N PHE A 118 3.26 -2.32 -16.74
CA PHE A 118 2.27 -3.09 -15.98
C PHE A 118 2.37 -2.94 -14.46
N PHE A 119 3.51 -2.46 -13.94
CA PHE A 119 3.79 -2.46 -12.50
C PHE A 119 4.17 -1.08 -12.00
N LYS A 120 3.20 -0.17 -11.90
CA LYS A 120 3.26 0.86 -10.86
C LYS A 120 2.89 0.19 -9.54
N PHE A 121 3.88 -0.46 -8.91
CA PHE A 121 3.67 -1.11 -7.62
C PHE A 121 3.46 0.00 -6.59
N CYS A 122 2.27 0.03 -6.00
CA CYS A 122 1.98 0.91 -4.88
C CYS A 122 2.05 0.08 -3.59
N VAL A 123 2.92 0.47 -2.67
CA VAL A 123 2.89 -0.04 -1.30
C VAL A 123 2.14 0.98 -0.46
N ILE A 124 1.02 0.55 0.10
CA ILE A 124 0.30 1.36 1.08
C ILE A 124 0.70 0.91 2.46
N LEU A 125 1.44 1.77 3.13
CA LEU A 125 1.69 1.65 4.55
C LEU A 125 0.42 2.03 5.31
N GLY A 126 -0.06 1.10 6.13
CA GLY A 126 -1.03 1.42 7.18
C GLY A 126 -0.52 2.54 8.09
N GLU A 127 0.81 2.70 8.20
CA GLU A 127 1.46 3.67 9.07
C GLU A 127 2.79 4.18 8.54
N CYS A 128 2.85 5.47 8.21
CA CYS A 128 4.11 6.21 8.21
C CYS A 128 3.83 7.57 8.83
N HIS A 129 4.54 7.90 9.90
CA HIS A 129 4.40 9.16 10.62
C HIS A 129 5.71 9.50 11.32
N LEU A 130 5.78 10.65 11.99
CA LEU A 130 6.96 11.11 12.71
C LEU A 130 7.60 10.03 13.59
N TYR A 131 6.81 9.33 14.43
CA TYR A 131 7.28 8.25 15.30
C TYR A 131 7.39 6.87 14.63
N LEU A 132 7.24 6.80 13.31
CA LEU A 132 7.46 5.62 12.51
C LEU A 132 7.83 6.07 11.09
N PRO A 133 9.02 6.66 10.92
CA PRO A 133 9.38 7.35 9.68
C PRO A 133 9.62 6.37 8.53
N GLN A 134 9.81 5.08 8.82
CA GLN A 134 9.97 4.00 7.83
C GLN A 134 11.08 4.28 6.80
N PHE A 135 12.21 4.85 7.23
CA PHE A 135 13.32 5.24 6.34
C PHE A 135 13.82 4.07 5.48
N ALA A 136 14.04 2.90 6.07
CA ALA A 136 14.53 1.72 5.36
C ALA A 136 13.55 1.24 4.27
N LEU A 137 12.25 1.21 4.58
CA LEU A 137 11.24 0.83 3.59
C LEU A 137 11.14 1.85 2.47
N HIS A 138 11.16 3.14 2.81
CA HIS A 138 11.14 4.22 1.84
C HIS A 138 12.33 4.15 0.86
N GLU A 139 13.53 3.84 1.36
CA GLU A 139 14.71 3.63 0.54
C GLU A 139 14.56 2.42 -0.40
N VAL A 140 14.07 1.28 0.13
CA VAL A 140 13.78 0.10 -0.69
C VAL A 140 12.75 0.41 -1.78
N CYS A 141 11.71 1.17 -1.45
CA CYS A 141 10.70 1.60 -2.42
C CYS A 141 11.30 2.47 -3.54
N LYS A 142 12.11 3.48 -3.18
CA LYS A 142 12.81 4.35 -4.15
C LYS A 142 13.77 3.56 -5.04
N ASN A 143 14.58 2.68 -4.45
CA ASN A 143 15.52 1.82 -5.18
C ASN A 143 14.83 0.85 -6.15
N HIS A 144 13.51 0.70 -6.05
CA HIS A 144 12.73 -0.26 -6.81
C HIS A 144 11.61 0.35 -7.64
N ASP A 145 11.56 1.68 -7.74
CA ASP A 145 10.49 2.41 -8.44
C ASP A 145 9.09 2.01 -7.95
N ILE A 146 8.97 1.84 -6.63
CA ILE A 146 7.73 1.52 -5.94
C ILE A 146 7.20 2.80 -5.31
N SER A 147 5.96 3.17 -5.61
CA SER A 147 5.31 4.30 -4.96
C SER A 147 4.93 3.93 -3.53
N LEU A 148 5.27 4.80 -2.58
CA LEU A 148 4.92 4.64 -1.17
C LEU A 148 3.78 5.59 -0.79
N THR A 149 2.72 5.04 -0.21
CA THR A 149 1.59 5.80 0.30
C THR A 149 1.40 5.55 1.79
N SER A 150 1.15 6.59 2.58
CA SER A 150 0.86 6.52 4.01
C SER A 150 -0.61 6.82 4.28
N SER A 151 -1.30 5.96 5.04
CA SER A 151 -2.66 6.22 5.52
C SER A 151 -2.70 6.99 6.86
N ALA A 152 -1.74 7.87 7.11
CA ALA A 152 -1.67 8.60 8.37
C ALA A 152 -2.76 9.68 8.49
N SER A 153 -3.76 9.44 9.35
CA SER A 153 -4.69 10.48 9.81
C SER A 153 -4.08 11.36 10.90
N PHE A 154 -4.21 12.68 10.73
CA PHE A 154 -3.99 13.68 11.78
C PHE A 154 -5.03 13.58 12.93
N GLU A 155 -6.15 12.90 12.73
CA GLU A 155 -7.24 12.82 13.70
C GLU A 155 -7.44 11.46 14.39
N SER A 156 -6.53 10.49 14.23
CA SER A 156 -6.69 9.22 14.95
C SER A 156 -6.70 9.48 16.47
N PRO A 157 -7.78 9.14 17.20
CA PRO A 157 -7.90 9.40 18.63
C PRO A 157 -6.71 8.79 19.38
N GLY A 158 -5.98 9.60 20.16
CA GLY A 158 -4.79 9.17 20.91
C GLY A 158 -3.45 9.77 20.44
N ARG A 159 -3.45 10.59 19.39
CA ARG A 159 -2.27 11.35 18.94
C ARG A 159 -2.23 12.72 19.63
N VAL A 160 -1.92 12.70 20.92
CA VAL A 160 -1.87 13.88 21.78
C VAL A 160 -0.47 14.52 21.66
N ASP A 161 -0.44 15.82 21.35
CA ASP A 161 0.72 16.72 21.31
C ASP A 161 1.78 16.49 20.21
N TYR A 162 1.55 17.09 19.03
CA TYR A 162 2.58 17.23 18.00
C TYR A 162 2.81 18.71 17.68
N GLU A 163 4.08 19.15 17.79
CA GLU A 163 4.50 20.52 17.47
C GLU A 163 5.12 20.65 16.06
N VAL A 164 5.40 19.54 15.37
CA VAL A 164 6.11 19.53 14.07
C VAL A 164 5.24 19.01 12.92
N PRO A 165 5.44 19.53 11.69
CA PRO A 165 4.63 19.20 10.52
C PRO A 165 4.94 17.78 9.99
N ASN A 166 3.96 16.88 10.11
CA ASN A 166 4.12 15.45 9.77
C ASN A 166 3.74 15.16 8.30
N ARG A 167 2.56 15.60 7.83
CA ARG A 167 2.05 15.36 6.45
C ARG A 167 3.00 15.95 5.42
N GLU A 168 3.38 17.19 5.67
CA GLU A 168 4.27 18.03 4.89
C GLU A 168 5.63 17.34 4.75
N TYR A 169 6.18 16.82 5.86
CA TYR A 169 7.43 16.06 5.85
C TYR A 169 7.31 14.72 5.11
N LEU A 170 6.15 14.05 5.13
CA LEU A 170 5.94 12.86 4.29
C LEU A 170 5.95 13.23 2.80
N ILE A 171 5.27 14.33 2.44
CA ILE A 171 5.18 14.81 1.05
C ILE A 171 6.55 15.24 0.54
N GLU A 172 7.34 15.99 1.33
CA GLU A 172 8.71 16.38 0.96
C GLU A 172 9.61 15.16 0.73
N ARG A 173 9.32 14.03 1.40
CA ARG A 173 10.02 12.77 1.20
C ARG A 173 9.59 12.02 -0.06
N ASP A 174 8.62 12.50 -0.84
CA ASP A 174 7.99 11.79 -1.98
C ASP A 174 7.15 10.59 -1.52
N ILE A 175 6.43 10.76 -0.40
CA ILE A 175 5.46 9.78 0.12
C ILE A 175 4.06 10.37 -0.03
N ALA A 176 3.20 9.70 -0.79
CA ALA A 176 1.80 10.10 -0.92
C ALA A 176 1.08 9.92 0.43
N VAL A 177 0.17 10.83 0.79
CA VAL A 177 -0.55 10.77 2.08
C VAL A 177 -2.06 10.69 1.84
N ILE A 178 -2.72 9.77 2.53
CA ILE A 178 -4.18 9.63 2.57
C ILE A 178 -4.63 9.97 4.00
N PRO A 179 -4.82 11.26 4.32
CA PRO A 179 -5.25 11.64 5.65
C PRO A 179 -6.73 11.30 5.84
N LYS A 180 -7.05 10.60 6.94
CA LYS A 180 -8.44 10.33 7.33
C LYS A 180 -8.96 11.46 8.22
N SER A 181 -10.07 12.05 7.82
CA SER A 181 -10.91 12.92 8.64
C SER A 181 -12.37 12.69 8.27
N VAL A 182 -13.24 12.76 9.27
CA VAL A 182 -14.70 12.80 9.07
C VAL A 182 -15.28 14.18 9.39
N LYS A 183 -14.44 15.09 9.87
CA LYS A 183 -14.81 16.45 10.26
C LYS A 183 -14.55 17.40 9.10
N GLU A 184 -15.48 18.30 8.83
CA GLU A 184 -15.36 19.23 7.71
C GLU A 184 -14.09 20.08 7.77
N HIS A 185 -13.75 20.62 8.94
CA HIS A 185 -12.53 21.42 9.10
C HIS A 185 -11.27 20.59 8.83
N GLY A 186 -11.22 19.35 9.29
CA GLY A 186 -10.07 18.47 9.07
C GLY A 186 -9.93 18.08 7.60
N VAL A 187 -11.04 17.87 6.88
CA VAL A 187 -11.00 17.63 5.43
C VAL A 187 -10.45 18.85 4.69
N LYS A 188 -10.85 20.07 5.07
CA LYS A 188 -10.32 21.31 4.47
C LYS A 188 -8.84 21.50 4.77
N GLU A 189 -8.44 21.39 6.03
CA GLU A 189 -7.04 21.50 6.46
C GLU A 189 -6.15 20.47 5.76
N ASN A 190 -6.62 19.22 5.60
CA ASN A 190 -5.89 18.18 4.86
C ASN A 190 -5.71 18.48 3.37
N PHE A 191 -6.51 19.38 2.79
CA PHE A 191 -6.40 19.77 1.39
C PHE A 191 -5.49 21.00 1.20
N GLU A 192 -5.38 21.85 2.23
CA GLU A 192 -4.55 23.06 2.27
C GLU A 192 -3.09 22.77 2.66
N ILE A 193 -2.52 21.67 2.15
CA ILE A 193 -1.18 21.16 2.52
C ILE A 193 -0.14 21.30 1.40
N PHE A 194 -0.40 22.10 0.37
CA PHE A 194 0.51 22.26 -0.78
C PHE A 194 1.26 23.59 -0.80
N ASP A 195 0.83 24.56 0.00
CA ASP A 195 1.48 25.86 0.15
C ASP A 195 2.32 25.91 1.45
N PHE A 196 3.29 24.99 1.57
CA PHE A 196 4.18 24.91 2.75
C PHE A 196 5.66 24.92 2.35
N GLU A 197 6.51 25.35 3.28
CA GLU A 197 7.96 25.20 3.20
C GLU A 197 8.46 24.82 4.60
N LEU A 198 9.12 23.67 4.71
CA LEU A 198 9.67 23.23 6.00
C LEU A 198 11.01 23.91 6.27
N THR A 199 11.16 24.45 7.47
CA THR A 199 12.45 24.98 7.92
C THR A 199 13.45 23.85 8.18
N GLU A 200 14.74 24.14 8.07
CA GLU A 200 15.80 23.16 8.39
C GLU A 200 15.67 22.59 9.81
N SER A 201 15.19 23.41 10.76
CA SER A 201 14.95 23.01 12.14
C SER A 201 13.83 21.96 12.25
N GLU A 202 12.73 22.16 11.52
CA GLU A 202 11.60 21.20 11.47
C GLU A 202 12.03 19.89 10.81
N VAL A 203 12.72 19.95 9.67
CA VAL A 203 13.25 18.77 8.99
C VAL A 203 14.21 17.99 9.90
N LYS A 204 15.07 18.70 10.64
CA LYS A 204 16.00 18.08 11.61
C LYS A 204 15.24 17.44 12.77
N GLY A 205 14.19 18.09 13.27
CA GLY A 205 13.28 17.53 14.27
C GLY A 205 12.63 16.23 13.78
N CYS A 206 12.15 16.22 12.53
CA CYS A 206 11.52 15.05 11.92
C CYS A 206 12.46 13.88 11.65
N LYS A 207 13.77 14.13 11.53
CA LYS A 207 14.79 13.07 11.41
C LYS A 207 15.18 12.49 12.77
N ASN A 208 15.13 13.28 13.84
CA ASN A 208 15.56 12.88 15.17
C ASN A 208 14.44 12.20 15.98
N VAL A 209 14.03 11.02 15.51
CA VAL A 209 12.90 10.28 16.09
C VAL A 209 13.36 9.44 17.29
N LYS A 210 12.93 9.82 18.50
CA LYS A 210 13.28 9.10 19.75
C LYS A 210 12.53 7.77 19.93
N HIS A 211 11.34 7.66 19.35
CA HIS A 211 10.48 6.47 19.46
C HIS A 211 10.03 6.04 18.07
N CYS A 212 10.39 4.82 17.69
CA CYS A 212 10.03 4.19 16.42
C CYS A 212 9.09 3.02 16.72
N GLN A 213 7.78 3.22 16.59
CA GLN A 213 6.79 2.18 16.92
C GLN A 213 5.56 2.23 16.02
N HIS A 214 5.04 1.06 15.72
CA HIS A 214 3.70 0.91 15.17
C HIS A 214 2.62 1.22 16.22
N LEU A 215 1.58 1.91 15.79
CA LEU A 215 0.35 2.19 16.53
C LEU A 215 -0.73 1.12 16.26
N PHE A 216 -0.79 0.57 15.04
CA PHE A 216 -1.61 -0.58 14.69
C PHE A 216 -0.77 -1.85 14.73
N LEU A 217 -0.72 -2.45 15.91
CA LEU A 217 0.11 -3.64 16.17
C LEU A 217 -0.39 -4.89 15.45
N PHE A 218 -1.66 -4.96 15.05
CA PHE A 218 -2.31 -6.17 14.51
C PHE A 218 -2.02 -7.41 15.37
N ASP A 219 -2.31 -7.34 16.67
CA ASP A 219 -1.93 -8.40 17.64
C ASP A 219 -2.48 -9.80 17.29
N TYR A 220 -3.56 -9.88 16.52
CA TYR A 220 -4.10 -11.13 15.98
C TYR A 220 -3.13 -11.86 15.03
N MET A 221 -2.07 -11.19 14.55
CA MET A 221 -1.00 -11.76 13.73
C MET A 221 0.15 -12.33 14.56
N THR A 222 0.16 -12.13 15.88
CA THR A 222 1.24 -12.61 16.74
C THR A 222 1.41 -14.13 16.58
N ASN A 223 2.66 -14.58 16.42
CA ASN A 223 3.03 -15.97 16.11
C ASN A 223 2.65 -16.48 14.71
N HIS A 224 2.04 -15.64 13.87
CA HIS A 224 1.75 -16.02 12.50
C HIS A 224 3.05 -16.13 11.67
N PRO A 225 3.27 -17.17 10.85
CA PRO A 225 4.50 -17.33 10.05
C PRO A 225 4.79 -16.19 9.07
N GLU A 226 3.74 -15.47 8.67
CA GLU A 226 3.79 -14.30 7.78
C GLU A 226 3.37 -13.01 8.51
N ASP A 227 3.49 -12.97 9.84
CA ASP A 227 3.39 -11.74 10.62
C ASP A 227 4.41 -10.72 10.10
N PRO A 228 3.97 -9.57 9.55
CA PRO A 228 4.88 -8.56 9.02
C PRO A 228 5.74 -7.92 10.11
N PHE A 229 5.30 -7.96 11.37
CA PHE A 229 5.93 -7.28 12.51
C PHE A 229 6.56 -8.27 13.50
N LYS A 230 6.87 -9.49 13.04
CA LYS A 230 7.41 -10.55 13.89
C LYS A 230 8.65 -10.12 14.68
N ASP A 231 9.54 -9.37 14.04
CA ASP A 231 10.80 -8.90 14.62
C ASP A 231 10.58 -7.77 15.67
N GLU A 232 9.35 -7.25 15.78
CA GLU A 232 8.95 -6.15 16.68
C GLU A 232 8.05 -6.61 17.84
N ARG A 233 7.64 -7.89 17.85
CA ARG A 233 6.86 -8.48 18.95
C ARG A 233 7.75 -8.59 20.20
N LYS A 234 7.25 -8.11 21.33
CA LYS A 234 7.87 -8.27 22.66
C LYS A 234 7.47 -9.58 23.31
#